data_AF-A0A835XLW8-F1
#
_entry.id   AF-A0A835XLW8-F1
#
_cell.length_a   1.000
_cell.length_b   1.000
_cell.length_c   1.000
_cell.angle_alpha   90.00
_cell.angle_beta   90.00
_cell.angle_gamma   90.00
#
_symmetry.space_group_name_H-M   'P 1'
#
loop_
_entity.id
_entity.type
_entity.pdbx_description
1 polymer ?
#
loop_
_entity_poly.entity_id
_entity_poly.type
_entity_poly.pdbx_seq_one_letter_code
_entity_poly.pdbx_strand_id
1 'polypeptide(L)'
;MATDDPRKIKALGRKVANFEPGKWASASYEIVVQGNLLKFSQDEGLRAELLGTGDTLLVEASPTDSIWGAGLSVAAARKTPEAEWPGTNLLGKALTQVRERLRAQEQGGGAELGKDVAQVEAAEVNAAGGEVEVQALAAVAEAPAETQGKSERKLSGNGSTGGPDKKKARQD
;
A
#
# COMPACT_ATOMS: atom_id res chain seq x y z
N MET A 1 3.05 -23.43 -7.18
CA MET A 1 3.19 -22.13 -7.90
C MET A 1 4.29 -22.24 -8.95
N ALA A 2 4.29 -21.39 -9.98
CA ALA A 2 5.28 -21.41 -11.06
C ALA A 2 6.62 -20.72 -10.73
N THR A 3 6.65 -19.88 -9.69
CA THR A 3 7.86 -19.26 -9.13
C THR A 3 7.56 -18.76 -7.71
N ASP A 4 8.60 -18.68 -6.90
CA ASP A 4 8.66 -18.14 -5.54
C ASP A 4 9.27 -16.73 -5.49
N ASP A 5 9.76 -16.20 -6.62
CA ASP A 5 10.35 -14.85 -6.73
C ASP A 5 9.25 -13.77 -6.82
N PRO A 6 9.10 -12.90 -5.81
CA PRO A 6 8.06 -11.88 -5.77
C PRO A 6 8.08 -10.92 -6.96
N ARG A 7 9.28 -10.60 -7.50
CA ARG A 7 9.41 -9.68 -8.64
C ARG A 7 8.85 -10.32 -9.91
N LYS A 8 9.11 -11.62 -10.11
CA LYS A 8 8.53 -12.38 -11.23
C LYS A 8 7.03 -12.53 -11.08
N ILE A 9 6.52 -12.81 -9.87
CA ILE A 9 5.07 -12.87 -9.59
C ILE A 9 4.41 -11.54 -9.97
N LYS A 10 4.97 -10.40 -9.52
CA LYS A 10 4.46 -9.07 -9.89
C LYS A 10 4.50 -8.84 -11.40
N ALA A 11 5.59 -9.22 -12.07
CA ALA A 11 5.72 -9.07 -13.52
C ALA A 11 4.70 -9.92 -14.29
N LEU A 12 4.39 -11.13 -13.82
CA LEU A 12 3.37 -12.00 -14.39
C LEU A 12 1.95 -11.44 -14.16
N GLY A 13 1.68 -10.87 -12.99
CA GLY A 13 0.41 -10.21 -12.70
C GLY A 13 0.07 -9.07 -13.67
N ARG A 14 1.08 -8.34 -14.17
CA ARG A 14 0.89 -7.31 -15.21
C ARG A 14 0.48 -7.86 -16.58
N LYS A 15 0.62 -9.17 -16.80
CA LYS A 15 0.29 -9.84 -18.07
C LYS A 15 -1.09 -10.50 -18.06
N VAL A 16 -1.88 -10.31 -17.00
CA VAL A 16 -3.26 -10.85 -16.92
C VAL A 16 -4.09 -10.27 -18.06
N ALA A 17 -4.56 -11.14 -18.95
CA ALA A 17 -5.47 -10.77 -20.03
C ALA A 17 -6.89 -10.60 -19.49
N ASN A 18 -7.68 -9.72 -20.11
CA ASN A 18 -9.07 -9.44 -19.73
C ASN A 18 -9.24 -9.04 -18.25
N PHE A 19 -8.28 -8.29 -17.71
CA PHE A 19 -8.38 -7.76 -16.35
C PHE A 19 -9.58 -6.83 -16.23
N GLU A 20 -10.44 -7.09 -15.25
CA GLU A 20 -11.61 -6.28 -14.94
C GLU A 20 -11.39 -5.51 -13.63
N PRO A 21 -11.05 -4.20 -13.69
CA PRO A 21 -10.73 -3.41 -12.51
C PRO A 21 -11.86 -3.39 -11.47
N GLY A 22 -13.13 -3.39 -11.90
CA GLY A 22 -14.28 -3.38 -10.99
C GLY A 22 -14.41 -4.66 -10.17
N LYS A 23 -14.24 -5.83 -10.80
CA LYS A 23 -14.20 -7.11 -10.09
C LYS A 23 -13.05 -7.16 -9.09
N TRP A 24 -11.87 -6.72 -9.52
CA TRP A 24 -10.71 -6.64 -8.62
C TRP A 24 -10.96 -5.69 -7.44
N ALA A 25 -11.47 -4.48 -7.68
CA ALA A 25 -11.77 -3.53 -6.62
C ALA A 25 -12.73 -4.12 -5.57
N SER A 26 -13.76 -4.87 -6.02
CA SER A 26 -14.73 -5.50 -5.12
C SER A 26 -14.18 -6.67 -4.29
N ALA A 27 -13.16 -7.38 -4.79
CA ALA A 27 -12.64 -8.60 -4.16
C ALA A 27 -11.31 -8.40 -3.42
N SER A 28 -10.50 -7.45 -3.89
CA SER A 28 -9.09 -7.32 -3.50
C SER A 28 -8.88 -7.05 -2.02
N TYR A 29 -9.74 -6.26 -1.39
CA TYR A 29 -9.64 -5.95 0.03
C TYR A 29 -9.69 -7.22 0.89
N GLU A 30 -10.73 -8.05 0.73
CA GLU A 30 -10.83 -9.31 1.49
C GLU A 30 -9.69 -10.28 1.14
N ILE A 31 -9.27 -10.36 -0.13
CA ILE A 31 -8.11 -11.19 -0.52
C ILE A 31 -6.85 -10.75 0.25
N VAL A 32 -6.58 -9.45 0.33
CA VAL A 32 -5.43 -8.90 1.06
C VAL A 32 -5.55 -9.13 2.56
N VAL A 33 -6.74 -9.00 3.14
CA VAL A 33 -7.00 -9.33 4.54
C VAL A 33 -6.71 -10.81 4.81
N GLN A 34 -7.20 -11.72 3.97
CA GLN A 34 -6.97 -13.16 4.15
C GLN A 34 -5.48 -13.52 3.98
N GLY A 35 -4.81 -12.95 2.99
CA GLY A 35 -3.37 -13.16 2.78
C GLY A 35 -2.54 -12.69 3.98
N ASN A 36 -2.85 -11.50 4.52
CA ASN A 36 -2.18 -11.00 5.73
C ASN A 36 -2.55 -11.81 6.96
N LEU A 37 -3.80 -12.22 7.14
CA LEU A 37 -4.19 -13.10 8.25
C LEU A 37 -3.39 -14.40 8.24
N LEU A 38 -3.24 -15.04 7.08
CA LEU A 38 -2.42 -16.24 6.92
C LEU A 38 -0.94 -15.97 7.21
N LYS A 39 -0.40 -14.83 6.74
CA LYS A 39 0.99 -14.42 7.02
C LYS A 39 1.24 -14.25 8.53
N PHE A 40 0.40 -13.48 9.20
CA PHE A 40 0.57 -13.12 10.61
C PHE A 40 0.09 -14.21 11.58
N SER A 41 -0.67 -15.21 11.13
CA SER A 41 -1.05 -16.36 11.98
C SER A 41 -0.04 -17.49 11.95
N GLN A 42 0.74 -17.63 10.87
CA GLN A 42 1.73 -18.70 10.70
C GLN A 42 3.06 -18.41 11.41
N ASP A 43 3.37 -17.14 11.70
CA ASP A 43 4.62 -16.71 12.31
C ASP A 43 4.34 -15.96 13.62
N GLU A 44 4.75 -16.54 14.75
CA GLU A 44 4.50 -15.99 16.09
C GLU A 44 5.21 -14.64 16.31
N GLY A 45 6.37 -14.42 15.68
CA GLY A 45 7.12 -13.16 15.79
C GLY A 45 6.38 -12.03 15.08
N LEU A 46 5.99 -12.26 13.83
CA LEU A 46 5.20 -11.29 13.06
C LEU A 46 3.84 -11.03 13.72
N ARG A 47 3.20 -12.07 14.26
CA ARG A 47 1.97 -11.94 15.05
C ARG A 47 2.15 -10.97 16.20
N ALA A 48 3.20 -11.19 17.00
CA ALA A 48 3.50 -10.36 18.17
C ALA A 48 3.82 -8.91 17.75
N GLU A 49 4.54 -8.70 16.64
CA GLU A 49 4.78 -7.36 16.10
C GLU A 49 3.46 -6.66 15.74
N LEU A 50 2.56 -7.32 15.02
CA LEU A 50 1.28 -6.71 14.62
C LEU A 50 0.38 -6.43 15.84
N LEU A 51 0.28 -7.36 16.79
CA LEU A 51 -0.49 -7.15 18.03
C LEU A 51 0.13 -6.07 18.93
N GLY A 52 1.45 -5.99 18.96
CA GLY A 52 2.22 -5.00 19.71
C GLY A 52 1.99 -3.56 19.25
N THR A 53 1.44 -3.35 18.05
CA THR A 53 1.00 -2.02 17.59
C THR A 53 -0.18 -1.45 18.40
N GLY A 54 -0.80 -2.25 19.28
CA GLY A 54 -1.88 -1.78 20.14
C GLY A 54 -3.05 -1.24 19.32
N ASP A 55 -3.55 -0.07 19.68
CA ASP A 55 -4.66 0.58 18.96
C ASP A 55 -4.17 1.71 18.03
N THR A 56 -2.87 1.75 17.75
CA THR A 56 -2.29 2.74 16.83
C THR A 56 -2.85 2.59 15.43
N LEU A 57 -2.93 3.72 14.72
CA LEU A 57 -3.30 3.78 13.31
C LEU A 57 -2.14 3.27 12.45
N LEU A 58 -2.39 2.19 11.71
CA LEU A 58 -1.43 1.63 10.76
C LEU A 58 -1.55 2.36 9.41
N VAL A 59 -0.41 2.76 8.86
CA VAL A 59 -0.36 3.58 7.63
C VAL A 59 0.67 3.04 6.65
N GLU A 60 0.22 2.71 5.44
CA GLU A 60 1.11 2.49 4.30
C GLU A 60 1.49 3.84 3.69
N ALA A 61 2.60 4.40 4.16
CA ALA A 61 3.04 5.75 3.80
C ALA A 61 3.85 5.76 2.49
N SER A 62 3.16 5.45 1.40
CA SER A 62 3.68 5.49 0.04
C SER A 62 3.24 6.76 -0.71
N PRO A 63 4.17 7.61 -1.19
CA PRO A 63 3.83 8.77 -2.02
C PRO A 63 3.23 8.42 -3.38
N THR A 64 3.49 7.20 -3.88
CA THR A 64 3.12 6.78 -5.24
C THR A 64 1.91 5.84 -5.27
N ASP A 65 1.42 5.41 -4.10
CA ASP A 65 0.25 4.55 -3.99
C ASP A 65 -0.88 5.28 -3.24
N SER A 66 -1.91 5.66 -3.99
CA SER A 66 -3.12 6.30 -3.45
C SER A 66 -4.29 5.33 -3.20
N ILE A 67 -4.13 4.05 -3.54
CA ILE A 67 -5.17 3.04 -3.33
C ILE A 67 -4.86 2.26 -2.05
N TRP A 68 -3.71 1.61 -2.01
CA TRP A 68 -3.30 0.83 -0.84
C TRP A 68 -2.57 1.69 0.19
N GLY A 69 -1.90 2.75 -0.27
CA GLY A 69 -1.19 3.71 0.55
C GLY A 69 -1.96 4.99 0.84
N ALA A 70 -1.36 5.83 1.68
CA ALA A 70 -1.84 7.18 2.03
C ALA A 70 -1.57 8.22 0.92
N GLY A 71 -0.85 7.87 -0.15
CA GLY A 71 -0.41 8.81 -1.19
C GLY A 71 0.55 9.88 -0.67
N LEU A 72 1.19 9.64 0.48
CA LEU A 72 2.09 10.56 1.18
C LEU A 72 3.34 9.83 1.65
N SER A 73 4.45 10.56 1.77
CA SER A 73 5.62 10.05 2.48
C SER A 73 5.34 9.93 3.97
N VAL A 74 6.15 9.14 4.69
CA VAL A 74 6.05 9.01 6.16
C VAL A 74 6.01 10.38 6.85
N ALA A 75 6.89 11.30 6.44
CA ALA A 75 6.99 12.62 7.05
C ALA A 75 5.75 13.50 6.79
N ALA A 76 5.14 13.37 5.61
CA ALA A 76 3.92 14.11 5.27
C ALA A 76 2.70 13.48 5.95
N ALA A 77 2.55 12.15 5.93
CA ALA A 77 1.45 11.45 6.58
C ALA A 77 1.36 11.74 8.09
N ARG A 78 2.48 11.93 8.78
CA ARG A 78 2.51 12.35 10.20
C ARG A 78 2.00 13.76 10.46
N LYS A 79 2.04 14.64 9.46
CA LYS A 79 1.71 16.07 9.59
C LYS A 79 0.36 16.43 8.96
N THR A 80 -0.18 15.55 8.12
CA THR A 80 -1.45 15.74 7.42
C THR A 80 -2.53 14.93 8.14
N PRO A 81 -3.67 15.54 8.52
CA PRO A 81 -4.81 14.79 9.05
C PRO A 81 -5.25 13.68 8.09
N GLU A 82 -5.68 12.53 8.62
CA GLU A 82 -6.09 11.36 7.79
C GLU A 82 -7.15 11.72 6.75
N ALA A 83 -8.11 12.58 7.11
CA ALA A 83 -9.17 13.03 6.21
C ALA A 83 -8.68 13.84 4.99
N GLU A 84 -7.45 14.36 5.05
CA GLU A 84 -6.81 15.14 3.99
C GLU A 84 -5.82 14.31 3.16
N TRP A 85 -5.67 13.01 3.44
CA TRP A 85 -4.77 12.18 2.67
C TRP A 85 -5.29 11.99 1.23
N PRO A 86 -4.42 12.11 0.22
CA PRO A 86 -4.78 11.85 -1.18
C PRO A 86 -4.99 10.35 -1.45
N GLY A 87 -4.52 9.47 -0.57
CA GLY A 87 -4.68 8.02 -0.69
C GLY A 87 -5.64 7.42 0.33
N THR A 88 -6.07 6.18 0.07
CA THR A 88 -7.12 5.51 0.87
C THR A 88 -6.60 4.68 2.03
N ASN A 89 -5.29 4.40 2.08
CA ASN A 89 -4.62 3.59 3.11
C ASN A 89 -5.33 2.23 3.33
N LEU A 90 -5.74 1.55 2.25
CA LEU A 90 -6.44 0.26 2.36
C LEU A 90 -5.58 -0.82 3.02
N LEU A 91 -4.26 -0.79 2.87
CA LEU A 91 -3.38 -1.77 3.52
C LEU A 91 -3.38 -1.59 5.05
N GLY A 92 -3.29 -0.36 5.54
CA GLY A 92 -3.40 -0.05 6.96
C GLY A 92 -4.71 -0.55 7.56
N LYS A 93 -5.83 -0.29 6.87
CA LYS A 93 -7.18 -0.80 7.25
C LYS A 93 -7.25 -2.32 7.28
N ALA A 94 -6.68 -2.98 6.27
CA ALA A 94 -6.63 -4.44 6.21
C ALA A 94 -5.81 -5.03 7.37
N LEU A 95 -4.66 -4.44 7.70
CA LEU A 95 -3.82 -4.87 8.83
C LEU A 95 -4.52 -4.65 10.18
N THR A 96 -5.22 -3.53 10.37
CA THR A 96 -6.07 -3.31 11.55
C THR A 96 -7.12 -4.41 11.68
N GLN A 97 -7.82 -4.77 10.58
CA GLN A 97 -8.80 -5.85 10.61
C GLN A 97 -8.16 -7.21 10.93
N VAL A 98 -6.97 -7.50 10.40
CA VAL A 98 -6.22 -8.72 10.75
C VAL A 98 -5.85 -8.74 12.23
N ARG A 99 -5.38 -7.61 12.77
CA ARG A 99 -5.05 -7.44 14.20
C ARG A 99 -6.25 -7.77 15.08
N GLU A 100 -7.44 -7.24 14.76
CA GLU A 100 -8.65 -7.54 15.53
C GLU A 100 -9.08 -9.01 15.43
N ARG A 101 -8.95 -9.64 14.26
CA ARG A 101 -9.24 -11.07 14.10
C ARG A 101 -8.30 -11.93 14.94
N LEU A 102 -7.02 -11.59 15.00
CA LEU A 102 -6.03 -12.31 15.81
C LEU A 102 -6.27 -12.12 17.32
N ARG A 103 -6.61 -10.91 17.77
CA ARG A 103 -7.02 -10.63 19.16
C ARG A 103 -8.23 -11.48 19.58
N ALA A 104 -9.24 -11.57 18.72
CA ALA A 104 -10.42 -12.40 18.99
C ALA A 104 -10.07 -13.89 19.12
N GLN A 105 -9.08 -14.39 18.37
CA GLN A 105 -8.60 -15.77 18.51
C GLN A 105 -7.89 -16.02 19.84
N GLU A 106 -7.18 -15.03 20.40
CA GLU A 106 -6.54 -15.13 21.73
C GLU A 106 -7.57 -15.17 22.85
N GLN A 107 -8.62 -14.36 22.74
CA GLN A 107 -9.69 -14.28 23.73
C GLN A 107 -10.63 -15.50 23.65
N GLY A 108 -10.85 -16.04 22.44
CA GLY A 108 -11.67 -17.24 22.21
C GLY A 108 -10.95 -18.57 22.50
N GLY A 109 -9.61 -18.57 22.61
CA GLY A 109 -8.80 -19.75 22.92
C GLY A 109 -8.62 -20.04 24.42
N GLY A 110 -9.11 -19.16 25.30
CA GLY A 110 -8.98 -19.27 26.76
C GLY A 110 -10.25 -19.66 27.52
N ALA A 111 -11.38 -19.87 26.84
CA ALA A 111 -12.68 -20.12 27.47
C ALA A 111 -13.04 -21.61 27.56
N GLU A 112 -12.23 -22.41 28.26
CA GLU A 112 -12.64 -23.69 28.86
C GLU A 112 -11.90 -23.86 30.18
N LEU A 113 -12.44 -23.27 31.26
CA LEU A 113 -12.37 -23.68 32.68
C LEU A 113 -12.64 -22.46 33.58
N GLY A 114 -13.91 -22.25 33.95
CA GLY A 114 -14.26 -21.26 34.97
C GLY A 114 -15.73 -20.92 34.95
N LYS A 115 -16.49 -21.57 35.83
CA LYS A 115 -17.91 -21.33 36.07
C LYS A 115 -18.15 -19.93 36.64
N ASP A 116 -19.41 -19.49 36.51
CA ASP A 116 -20.10 -18.41 37.23
C ASP A 116 -20.07 -17.01 36.58
N VAL A 117 -20.98 -16.81 35.62
CA VAL A 117 -21.36 -15.47 35.13
C VAL A 117 -22.41 -14.89 36.07
N ALA A 118 -21.99 -14.00 36.96
CA ALA A 118 -22.84 -12.99 37.58
C ALA A 118 -22.51 -11.62 36.97
N GLN A 119 -23.41 -11.17 36.10
CA GLN A 119 -23.85 -9.80 35.84
C GLN A 119 -22.94 -8.62 36.24
N VAL A 120 -22.59 -7.75 35.27
CA VAL A 120 -22.52 -6.28 35.46
C VAL A 120 -22.74 -5.52 34.15
N GLU A 121 -23.49 -4.42 34.27
CA GLU A 121 -23.88 -3.45 33.26
C GLU A 121 -22.77 -2.42 32.91
N ALA A 122 -22.97 -1.80 31.73
CA ALA A 122 -22.62 -0.43 31.29
C ALA A 122 -21.43 0.33 31.91
N ALA A 123 -20.47 0.70 31.05
CA ALA A 123 -19.62 1.89 31.18
C ALA A 123 -19.18 2.31 29.75
N GLU A 124 -19.75 3.37 29.19
CA GLU A 124 -19.23 4.75 29.20
C GLU A 124 -18.01 4.94 28.25
N VAL A 125 -18.29 5.58 27.11
CA VAL A 125 -17.34 6.01 26.10
C VAL A 125 -16.55 7.22 26.60
N ASN A 126 -15.27 7.05 26.90
CA ASN A 126 -14.32 8.15 27.04
C ASN A 126 -13.52 8.31 25.74
N ALA A 127 -13.84 9.38 25.01
CA ALA A 127 -13.05 9.87 23.91
C ALA A 127 -11.80 10.56 24.47
N ALA A 128 -10.68 9.85 24.51
CA ALA A 128 -9.36 10.45 24.73
C ALA A 128 -8.60 10.39 23.40
N GLY A 129 -8.26 11.57 22.88
CA GLY A 129 -7.36 11.72 21.76
C GLY A 129 -6.01 11.10 22.10
N GLY A 130 -5.76 9.92 21.55
CA GLY A 130 -4.47 9.23 21.65
C GLY A 130 -3.48 9.86 20.70
N GLU A 131 -2.27 10.10 21.20
CA GLU A 131 -1.11 10.48 20.38
C GLU A 131 -0.99 9.49 19.20
N VAL A 132 -1.03 10.02 17.98
CA VAL A 132 -0.95 9.20 16.77
C VAL A 132 0.50 8.79 16.56
N GLU A 133 0.91 7.70 17.22
CA GLU A 133 2.18 7.08 16.93
C GLU A 133 2.08 6.35 15.59
N VAL A 134 2.39 7.07 14.51
CA VAL A 134 2.53 6.47 13.18
C VAL A 134 3.74 5.54 13.23
N GLN A 135 3.53 4.24 13.40
CA GLN A 135 4.61 3.28 13.18
C GLN A 135 4.58 2.86 11.71
N ALA A 136 5.67 3.14 11.01
CA ALA A 136 5.90 2.58 9.68
C ALA A 136 6.32 1.12 9.89
N LEU A 137 5.39 0.18 9.71
CA LEU A 137 5.73 -1.24 9.73
C LEU A 137 6.53 -1.57 8.45
N ALA A 138 7.85 -1.47 8.54
CA ALA A 138 8.75 -1.78 7.45
C ALA A 138 9.00 -3.30 7.40
N ALA A 139 8.09 -4.06 6.76
CA ALA A 139 8.41 -5.26 5.99
C ALA A 139 7.17 -5.89 5.31
N VAL A 140 7.33 -6.13 4.00
CA VAL A 140 6.48 -6.92 3.08
C VAL A 140 5.30 -6.18 2.44
N ALA A 141 5.63 -5.19 1.62
CA ALA A 141 4.89 -4.88 0.40
C ALA A 141 5.87 -4.38 -0.69
N GLU A 142 6.75 -5.27 -1.19
CA GLU A 142 7.54 -4.92 -2.38
C GLU A 142 6.60 -4.83 -3.59
N ALA A 143 6.28 -3.60 -3.98
CA ALA A 143 5.81 -3.29 -5.32
C ALA A 143 5.80 -1.77 -5.64
N PRO A 144 6.94 -1.08 -5.82
CA PRO A 144 6.91 0.29 -6.35
C PRO A 144 6.34 0.31 -7.78
N ALA A 145 5.37 1.18 -8.00
CA ALA A 145 5.02 1.69 -9.32
C ALA A 145 5.70 3.05 -9.44
N GLU A 146 6.80 3.11 -10.20
CA GLU A 146 7.38 4.37 -10.66
C GLU A 146 7.21 4.50 -12.18
N THR A 147 6.37 5.48 -12.52
CA THR A 147 6.61 6.56 -13.51
C THR A 147 7.40 6.21 -14.77
N GLN A 148 6.68 6.05 -15.89
CA GLN A 148 7.24 6.30 -17.21
C GLN A 148 7.06 7.77 -17.60
N GLY A 149 8.18 8.39 -17.96
CA GLY A 149 8.28 9.76 -18.43
C GLY A 149 7.50 10.02 -19.71
N LYS A 150 6.89 11.20 -19.75
CA LYS A 150 6.37 11.83 -20.95
C LYS A 150 7.56 12.27 -21.82
N SER A 151 7.69 11.73 -23.02
CA SER A 151 8.53 12.31 -24.08
C SER A 151 7.96 11.90 -25.43
N GLU A 152 6.82 12.49 -25.78
CA GLU A 152 6.32 12.47 -27.15
C GLU A 152 7.16 13.41 -28.00
N ARG A 153 7.97 12.83 -28.88
CA ARG A 153 8.56 13.51 -30.03
C ARG A 153 7.44 13.91 -30.99
N LYS A 154 7.26 15.22 -31.18
CA LYS A 154 6.64 15.77 -32.39
C LYS A 154 7.18 17.16 -32.66
N LEU A 155 8.10 17.26 -33.61
CA LEU A 155 8.28 18.44 -34.45
C LEU A 155 8.78 17.95 -35.81
N SER A 156 7.82 17.97 -36.73
CA SER A 156 7.99 17.78 -38.16
C SER A 156 8.35 19.12 -38.78
N GLY A 157 9.34 19.13 -39.67
CA GLY A 157 9.31 19.93 -40.89
C GLY A 157 10.02 21.28 -40.87
N ASN A 158 11.16 21.29 -41.56
CA ASN A 158 11.37 21.98 -42.84
C ASN A 158 12.56 22.97 -42.83
N GLY A 159 13.53 22.73 -43.72
CA GLY A 159 14.68 23.61 -43.92
C GLY A 159 15.78 22.98 -44.77
N SER A 160 15.45 22.62 -46.01
CA SER A 160 16.42 22.18 -47.03
C SER A 160 16.50 23.21 -48.15
N THR A 161 17.51 24.08 -48.09
CA THR A 161 18.17 24.74 -49.24
C THR A 161 19.60 25.00 -48.77
N GLY A 162 20.65 24.38 -49.32
CA GLY A 162 21.06 24.42 -50.72
C GLY A 162 22.11 25.52 -50.88
N GLY A 163 23.35 25.28 -50.46
CA GLY A 163 24.48 26.20 -50.66
C GLY A 163 25.61 25.50 -51.43
N PRO A 164 26.05 26.00 -52.59
CA PRO A 164 27.12 25.37 -53.35
C PRO A 164 28.51 25.94 -53.00
N ASP A 165 29.48 25.04 -53.13
CA ASP A 165 30.93 25.23 -53.03
C ASP A 165 31.54 26.25 -54.00
N LYS A 166 32.54 26.99 -53.48
CA LYS A 166 33.84 27.40 -54.06
C LYS A 166 33.91 27.77 -55.55
N LYS A 167 34.43 28.98 -55.86
CA LYS A 167 35.69 29.17 -56.63
C LYS A 167 36.13 30.64 -56.79
N LYS A 168 37.43 30.80 -56.50
CA LYS A 168 38.43 31.81 -56.85
C LYS A 168 38.45 32.20 -58.35
N ALA A 169 38.54 33.50 -58.68
CA ALA A 169 39.40 34.06 -59.74
C ALA A 169 39.33 35.61 -59.79
N ARG A 170 40.50 36.22 -59.99
CA ARG A 170 40.79 37.64 -60.29
C ARG A 170 40.83 37.86 -61.82
N GLN A 171 40.99 39.14 -62.22
CA GLN A 171 41.36 39.74 -63.53
C GLN A 171 40.14 40.18 -64.36
N ASP A 172 40.08 41.37 -64.95
CA ASP A 172 40.97 42.56 -65.04
C ASP A 172 40.09 43.83 -65.03
#